data_AF-A0A6G4WL11-F1
#
_entry.id   AF-A0A6G4WL11-F1
#
_cell.length_a   1.000
_cell.length_b   1.000
_cell.length_c   1.000
_cell.angle_alpha   90.00
_cell.angle_beta   90.00
_cell.angle_gamma   90.00
#
_symmetry.space_group_name_H-M   'P 1'
#
loop_
_entity.id
_entity.type
_entity.pdbx_description
1 polymer ?
#
loop_
_entity_poly.entity_id
_entity_poly.type
_entity_poly.pdbx_seq_one_letter_code
_entity_poly.pdbx_strand_id
1 'polypeptide(L)'
;MADQLAQDIIDKIKAHAEPEGGEITLKTELTELGIHSLELTEIIFDLEEAYGIEIEMNTVEAWSTLKNVGDMVEAVRGLIAKQA
;
A
#
# COMPACT_ATOMS: atom_id res chain seq x y z
N MET A 1 3.55 -10.68 16.46
CA MET A 1 4.26 -10.13 15.28
C MET A 1 3.29 -9.96 14.11
N ALA A 2 2.06 -9.48 14.35
CA ALA A 2 0.99 -9.59 13.35
C ALA A 2 0.80 -8.33 12.48
N ASP A 3 1.35 -7.17 12.87
CA ASP A 3 0.99 -5.90 12.19
C ASP A 3 2.19 -5.00 11.89
N GLN A 4 3.44 -5.52 11.96
CA GLN A 4 4.63 -4.72 11.63
C GLN A 4 4.59 -4.27 10.16
N LEU A 5 4.25 -5.19 9.26
CA LEU A 5 4.06 -4.91 7.85
C LEU A 5 2.91 -3.91 7.64
N ALA A 6 1.77 -4.12 8.31
CA ALA A 6 0.63 -3.22 8.20
C ALA A 6 1.00 -1.79 8.61
N GLN A 7 1.71 -1.64 9.73
CA GLN A 7 2.20 -0.35 10.20
C GLN A 7 3.20 0.27 9.22
N ASP A 8 4.15 -0.49 8.68
CA ASP A 8 5.14 0.00 7.72
C ASP A 8 4.49 0.50 6.42
N ILE A 9 3.52 -0.26 5.91
CA ILE A 9 2.73 0.11 4.73
C ILE A 9 1.90 1.36 5.01
N ILE A 10 1.23 1.43 6.16
CA ILE A 10 0.47 2.61 6.57
C ILE A 10 1.39 3.83 6.66
N ASP A 11 2.60 3.68 7.19
CA ASP A 11 3.57 4.79 7.32
C ASP A 11 4.06 5.26 5.95
N LYS A 12 4.37 4.34 5.02
CA LYS A 12 4.70 4.66 3.61
C LYS A 12 3.55 5.36 2.91
N ILE A 13 2.34 4.80 2.97
CA ILE A 13 1.12 5.44 2.45
C ILE A 13 0.99 6.84 3.05
N LYS A 14 1.19 7.01 4.36
CA LYS A 14 1.07 8.29 5.06
C LYS A 14 2.13 9.31 4.63
N ALA A 15 3.32 8.87 4.24
CA ALA A 15 4.39 9.72 3.74
C ALA A 15 4.11 10.24 2.32
N HIS A 16 3.40 9.44 1.51
CA HIS A 16 3.01 9.78 0.14
C HIS A 16 1.63 10.48 0.08
N ALA A 17 0.71 10.12 0.96
CA ALA A 17 -0.56 10.79 1.15
C ALA A 17 -0.37 12.16 1.82
N GLU A 18 -1.34 13.05 1.67
CA GLU A 18 -1.45 14.26 2.50
C GLU A 18 -2.39 13.99 3.68
N PRO A 19 -1.91 13.43 4.82
CA PRO A 19 -2.73 13.34 6.01
C PRO A 19 -2.85 14.74 6.60
N GLU A 20 -3.99 15.40 6.44
CA GLU A 20 -4.34 16.60 7.21
C GLU A 20 -4.58 16.30 8.72
N GLY A 21 -3.71 15.47 9.34
CA GLY A 21 -3.69 15.15 10.76
C GLY A 21 -4.62 14.02 11.20
N GLY A 22 -5.29 13.34 10.26
CA GLY A 22 -6.16 12.20 10.56
C GLY A 22 -5.39 10.90 10.87
N GLU A 23 -5.94 10.08 11.75
CA GLU A 23 -5.49 8.69 11.94
C GLU A 23 -5.80 7.89 10.67
N ILE A 24 -4.75 7.46 9.95
CA ILE A 24 -4.90 6.50 8.85
C ILE A 24 -5.14 5.13 9.46
N THR A 25 -6.28 4.54 9.14
CA THR A 25 -6.62 3.18 9.56
C THR A 25 -6.79 2.30 8.33
N LEU A 26 -6.83 0.98 8.53
CA LEU A 26 -7.12 0.03 7.44
C LEU A 26 -8.47 0.29 6.74
N LYS A 27 -9.37 1.05 7.36
CA LYS A 27 -10.68 1.41 6.78
C LYS A 27 -10.67 2.71 5.99
N THR A 28 -9.59 3.48 6.07
CA THR A 28 -9.46 4.76 5.37
C THR A 28 -9.33 4.54 3.87
N GLU A 29 -10.06 5.29 3.06
CA GLU A 29 -10.01 5.15 1.60
C GLU A 29 -8.72 5.76 1.02
N LEU A 30 -8.06 5.05 0.10
CA LEU A 30 -6.82 5.53 -0.55
C LEU A 30 -7.08 6.81 -1.34
N THR A 31 -8.25 6.92 -1.96
CA THR A 31 -8.68 8.11 -2.69
C THR A 31 -8.94 9.31 -1.78
N GLU A 32 -9.34 9.10 -0.53
CA GLU A 32 -9.48 10.19 0.47
C GLU A 32 -8.12 10.71 0.95
N LEU A 33 -7.10 9.86 0.85
CA LEU A 33 -5.72 10.20 1.22
C LEU A 33 -4.96 10.96 0.12
N GLY A 34 -5.60 11.22 -1.02
CA GLY A 34 -4.95 11.84 -2.18
C GLY A 34 -4.12 10.87 -3.02
N ILE A 35 -4.13 9.57 -2.69
CA ILE A 35 -3.37 8.56 -3.44
C ILE A 35 -4.03 8.38 -4.82
N HIS A 36 -3.47 9.06 -5.80
CA HIS A 36 -3.80 8.93 -7.21
C HIS A 36 -2.89 7.93 -7.91
N SER A 37 -3.20 7.55 -9.16
CA SER A 37 -2.43 6.55 -9.93
C SER A 37 -0.91 6.83 -9.98
N LEU A 38 -0.49 8.09 -9.87
CA LEU A 38 0.92 8.49 -9.83
C LEU A 38 1.56 8.12 -8.49
N GLU A 39 0.94 8.52 -7.38
CA GLU A 39 1.36 8.18 -6.02
C GLU A 39 1.36 6.65 -5.80
N LEU A 40 0.33 5.97 -6.32
CA LEU A 40 0.21 4.51 -6.28
C LEU A 40 1.39 3.84 -7.00
N THR A 41 1.83 4.40 -8.13
CA THR A 41 3.00 3.92 -8.86
C THR A 41 4.28 4.12 -8.05
N GLU A 42 4.46 5.28 -7.40
CA GLU A 42 5.63 5.53 -6.55
C GLU A 42 5.68 4.60 -5.34
N ILE A 43 4.54 4.39 -4.67
CA ILE A 43 4.42 3.45 -3.55
C ILE A 43 4.75 2.02 -4.00
N ILE A 44 4.28 1.60 -5.18
CA ILE A 44 4.61 0.29 -5.74
C ILE A 44 6.12 0.14 -5.91
N PHE A 45 6.79 1.10 -6.56
CA PHE A 45 8.25 1.09 -6.72
C PHE A 45 8.99 1.04 -5.38
N ASP A 46 8.58 1.87 -4.42
CA ASP A 46 9.22 1.94 -3.11
C ASP A 46 9.02 0.64 -2.29
N LEU A 47 7.91 -0.07 -2.52
CA LEU A 47 7.65 -1.39 -1.93
C LEU A 47 8.42 -2.50 -2.63
N GLU A 48 8.54 -2.47 -3.97
CA GLU A 48 9.39 -3.38 -4.73
C GLU A 48 10.85 -3.30 -4.26
N GLU A 49 11.40 -2.09 -4.11
CA GLU A 49 12.77 -1.88 -3.64
C GLU A 49 12.94 -2.22 -2.15
N ALA A 50 12.00 -1.81 -1.30
CA ALA A 50 12.12 -2.04 0.15
C ALA A 50 11.98 -3.52 0.53
N TYR A 51 11.10 -4.25 -0.14
CA TYR A 51 10.84 -5.66 0.15
C TYR A 51 11.53 -6.62 -0.83
N GLY A 52 12.14 -6.11 -1.89
CA GLY A 52 12.79 -6.91 -2.93
C GLY A 52 11.80 -7.79 -3.70
N ILE A 53 10.56 -7.34 -3.85
CA ILE A 53 9.49 -8.07 -4.55
C ILE A 53 9.28 -7.51 -5.95
N GLU A 54 8.82 -8.35 -6.88
CA GLU A 54 8.37 -7.91 -8.21
C GLU A 54 6.83 -7.91 -8.23
N ILE A 55 6.23 -6.74 -8.46
CA ILE A 55 4.80 -6.52 -8.53
C ILE A 55 4.35 -6.69 -9.99
N GLU A 56 3.78 -7.86 -10.30
CA GLU A 56 3.27 -8.16 -11.65
C GLU A 56 2.10 -7.23 -12.04
N MET A 57 1.85 -7.05 -13.35
CA MET A 57 0.71 -6.27 -13.86
C MET A 57 -0.63 -6.66 -13.22
N ASN A 58 -0.87 -7.96 -13.00
CA ASN A 58 -2.08 -8.46 -12.32
C ASN A 58 -2.25 -7.85 -10.92
N THR A 59 -1.14 -7.61 -10.23
CA THR A 59 -1.10 -7.00 -8.92
C THR A 59 -1.32 -5.50 -9.00
N VAL A 60 -0.70 -4.80 -9.96
CA VAL A 60 -0.96 -3.37 -10.20
C VAL A 60 -2.44 -3.13 -10.54
N GLU A 61 -3.06 -4.01 -11.31
CA GLU A 61 -4.50 -3.99 -11.60
C GLU A 61 -5.32 -4.24 -10.33
N ALA A 62 -4.97 -5.26 -9.53
CA ALA A 62 -5.61 -5.49 -8.23
C ALA A 62 -5.50 -4.26 -7.33
N TRP A 63 -4.35 -3.56 -7.36
CA TRP A 63 -4.09 -2.37 -6.57
C TRP A 63 -4.90 -1.17 -7.03
N SER A 64 -5.12 -1.05 -8.33
CA SER A 64 -6.02 -0.05 -8.91
C SER A 64 -7.49 -0.26 -8.53
N THR A 65 -7.87 -1.47 -8.08
CA THR A 65 -9.22 -1.77 -7.60
C THR A 65 -9.38 -1.63 -6.08
N LEU A 66 -8.29 -1.38 -5.35
CA LEU A 66 -8.33 -1.22 -3.89
C LEU A 66 -9.03 0.08 -3.55
N LYS A 67 -9.87 0.01 -2.51
CA LYS A 67 -10.62 1.17 -2.03
C LYS A 67 -9.99 1.75 -0.77
N ASN A 68 -9.50 0.88 0.11
CA ASN A 68 -8.96 1.28 1.40
C ASN A 68 -7.54 0.76 1.63
N VAL A 69 -6.89 1.33 2.64
CA VAL A 69 -5.53 0.97 3.07
C VAL A 69 -5.44 -0.50 3.49
N GLY A 70 -6.51 -1.06 4.06
CA GLY A 70 -6.57 -2.47 4.48
C GLY A 70 -6.39 -3.44 3.33
N ASP A 71 -7.13 -3.23 2.24
CA ASP A 71 -7.01 -4.02 1.02
C ASP A 71 -5.57 -3.96 0.47
N MET A 72 -4.91 -2.80 0.55
CA MET A 72 -3.52 -2.62 0.10
C MET A 72 -2.52 -3.39 0.98
N VAL A 73 -2.68 -3.31 2.30
CA VAL A 73 -1.86 -4.06 3.25
C VAL A 73 -1.98 -5.56 3.02
N GLU A 74 -3.20 -6.06 2.83
CA GLU A 74 -3.43 -7.49 2.55
C GLU A 74 -2.84 -7.92 1.20
N ALA A 75 -2.95 -7.07 0.17
CA ALA A 75 -2.37 -7.33 -1.13
C ALA A 75 -0.84 -7.43 -1.06
N VAL A 76 -0.15 -6.47 -0.43
CA VAL A 76 1.31 -6.51 -0.26
C VAL A 76 1.74 -7.71 0.57
N ARG A 77 1.03 -7.97 1.67
CA ARG A 77 1.29 -9.14 2.51
C ARG A 77 1.20 -10.44 1.74
N GLY A 78 0.19 -10.57 0.88
CA GLY A 78 0.02 -11.72 0.00
C GLY A 78 1.18 -11.90 -0.99
N LEU A 79 1.69 -10.80 -1.54
CA LEU A 79 2.83 -10.84 -2.47
C LEU A 79 4.12 -11.25 -1.78
N ILE A 80 4.45 -10.63 -0.65
CA ILE A 80 5.64 -10.96 0.13
C ILE A 80 5.58 -12.44 0.54
N ALA A 81 4.43 -12.92 1.00
CA ALA A 81 4.24 -14.32 1.38
C ALA A 81 4.33 -15.30 0.20
N LYS A 82 4.10 -14.84 -1.03
CA LYS A 82 4.20 -15.66 -2.25
C LYS A 82 5.62 -15.64 -2.86
N GLN A 83 6.39 -14.59 -2.59
CA GLN A 83 7.80 -14.43 -2.98
C GLN A 83 8.77 -15.08 -1.96
N ALA A 84 8.34 -15.29 -0.71
CA ALA A 84 9.12 -15.90 0.37
C ALA A 84 9.18 -17.45 0.35
#